data_AF-A0A8T7L3Q7-F1
#
_entry.id   AF-A0A8T7L3Q7-F1
#
_cell.length_a   1.000
_cell.length_b   1.000
_cell.length_c   1.000
_cell.angle_alpha   90.00
_cell.angle_beta   90.00
_cell.angle_gamma   90.00
#
_symmetry.space_group_name_H-M   'P 1'
#
loop_
_entity.id
_entity.type
_entity.pdbx_description
1 polymer ?
#
loop_
_entity_poly.entity_id
_entity_poly.type
_entity_poly.pdbx_seq_one_letter_code
_entity_poly.pdbx_strand_id
1 'polypeptide(L)'
;MMWDDDFTPDVSGYWQEPDFLLADLVSAFVNHGGMPLGITVFVKGMVITGTLVSEGEYLSTMSKIFTKQARKSLLHPTAEELKATEELFDFTRLTEDDRASGGEDKDADQEDDVDNFWDDDDVHVPTIRHMHLKDPVILQPQSSISFSHSQLPIMRIRLTAVDGWMMGKVTLDDTMDDFSLPPNEVRH
;
A
#
# COMPACT_ATOMS: atom_id res chain seq x y z
N MET A 1 42.48 -24.79 -22.48
CA MET A 1 42.71 -23.60 -21.64
C MET A 1 41.46 -22.76 -21.77
N MET A 2 40.53 -22.98 -20.83
CA MET A 2 39.28 -22.23 -20.69
C MET A 2 39.64 -20.86 -20.14
N TRP A 3 39.16 -19.81 -20.80
CA TRP A 3 38.99 -18.51 -20.19
C TRP A 3 37.48 -18.35 -20.03
N ASP A 4 37.01 -18.69 -18.83
CA ASP A 4 35.72 -18.26 -18.33
C ASP A 4 35.84 -16.77 -18.02
N ASP A 5 35.28 -15.93 -18.88
CA ASP A 5 35.02 -14.54 -18.55
C ASP A 5 33.87 -14.05 -19.43
N ASP A 6 32.65 -14.15 -18.90
CA ASP A 6 31.58 -13.19 -19.15
C ASP A 6 30.62 -13.25 -17.96
N PHE A 7 31.09 -12.67 -16.85
CA PHE A 7 30.24 -12.16 -15.78
C PHE A 7 29.45 -10.97 -16.34
N THR A 8 28.48 -11.22 -17.22
CA THR A 8 27.46 -10.21 -17.52
C THR A 8 26.52 -10.16 -16.33
N PRO A 9 26.46 -9.08 -15.54
CA PRO A 9 25.35 -8.91 -14.62
C PRO A 9 24.07 -9.00 -15.45
N ASP A 10 23.10 -9.76 -14.98
CA ASP A 10 21.79 -9.83 -15.60
C ASP A 10 21.07 -8.48 -15.41
N VAL A 11 21.41 -7.50 -16.26
CA VAL A 11 20.84 -6.14 -16.26
C VAL A 11 19.37 -6.15 -16.70
N SER A 12 18.80 -7.34 -17.03
CA SER A 12 17.41 -7.44 -17.50
C SER A 12 16.37 -7.31 -16.38
N GLY A 13 16.76 -7.43 -15.11
CA GLY A 13 15.84 -7.44 -13.95
C GLY A 13 15.73 -6.15 -13.14
N TYR A 14 16.79 -5.33 -13.06
CA TYR A 14 16.85 -4.19 -12.13
C TYR A 14 15.72 -3.15 -12.34
N TRP A 15 15.31 -2.91 -13.58
CA TRP A 15 14.22 -1.97 -13.91
C TRP A 15 12.81 -2.50 -13.60
N GLN A 16 12.69 -3.78 -13.23
CA GLN A 16 11.42 -4.40 -12.88
C GLN A 16 11.20 -4.50 -11.37
N GLU A 17 12.24 -4.22 -10.58
CA GLU A 17 12.15 -4.21 -9.13
C GLU A 17 11.53 -2.89 -8.64
N PRO A 18 10.69 -2.95 -7.60
CA PRO A 18 10.18 -1.73 -6.98
C PRO A 18 11.33 -0.96 -6.32
N ASP A 19 11.19 0.37 -6.24
CA ASP A 19 12.10 1.19 -5.42
C ASP A 19 12.12 0.63 -3.99
N PHE A 20 13.29 0.17 -3.54
CA PHE A 20 13.45 -0.50 -2.25
C PHE A 20 13.10 0.42 -1.07
N LEU A 21 13.41 1.73 -1.16
CA LEU A 21 13.06 2.68 -0.11
C LEU A 21 11.56 2.88 -0.02
N LEU A 22 10.87 2.89 -1.17
CA LEU A 22 9.42 2.96 -1.20
C LEU A 22 8.79 1.68 -0.65
N ALA A 23 9.33 0.51 -0.99
CA ALA A 23 8.86 -0.77 -0.47
C ALA A 23 9.03 -0.84 1.06
N ASP A 24 10.19 -0.45 1.58
CA ASP A 24 10.47 -0.38 3.02
C ASP A 24 9.58 0.63 3.73
N LEU A 25 9.35 1.80 3.13
CA LEU A 25 8.44 2.82 3.65
C LEU A 25 7.03 2.24 3.85
N VAL A 26 6.50 1.61 2.79
CA VAL A 26 5.15 1.03 2.80
C VAL A 26 5.06 -0.12 3.80
N SER A 27 6.06 -1.01 3.86
CA SER A 27 6.08 -2.09 4.85
C SER A 27 6.16 -1.55 6.27
N ALA A 28 7.28 -0.91 6.61
CA ALA A 28 7.63 -0.64 7.99
C ALA A 28 6.72 0.42 8.62
N PHE A 29 6.45 1.53 7.90
CA PHE A 29 5.75 2.67 8.49
C PHE A 29 4.24 2.59 8.31
N VAL A 30 3.78 2.11 7.16
CA VAL A 30 2.35 2.16 6.82
C VAL A 30 1.67 0.85 7.21
N ASN A 31 2.15 -0.30 6.72
CA ASN A 31 1.53 -1.58 7.03
C ASN A 31 1.74 -1.98 8.50
N HIS A 32 2.98 -1.95 9.00
CA HIS A 32 3.31 -2.32 10.38
C HIS A 32 3.14 -1.17 11.36
N GLY A 33 3.64 0.01 11.01
CA GLY A 33 3.57 1.19 11.86
C GLY A 33 2.17 1.80 11.99
N GLY A 34 1.24 1.45 11.08
CA GLY A 34 -0.12 1.98 11.07
C GLY A 34 -0.18 3.50 10.89
N MET A 35 0.89 4.11 10.37
CA MET A 35 1.00 5.56 10.24
C MET A 35 0.48 6.01 8.86
N PRO A 36 -0.58 6.82 8.80
CA PRO A 36 -0.99 7.42 7.53
C PRO A 36 0.04 8.46 7.07
N LEU A 37 0.50 8.34 5.83
CA LEU A 37 1.52 9.22 5.26
C LEU A 37 1.04 9.88 3.97
N GLY A 38 1.24 11.18 3.83
CA GLY A 38 0.98 11.86 2.56
C GLY A 38 2.04 11.45 1.56
N ILE A 39 1.64 11.05 0.35
CA ILE A 39 2.60 10.73 -0.71
C ILE A 39 2.12 11.28 -2.04
N THR A 40 3.08 11.69 -2.86
CA THR A 40 2.88 11.95 -4.29
C THR A 40 3.74 10.95 -5.06
N VAL A 41 3.12 10.21 -5.97
CA VAL A 41 3.79 9.22 -6.83
C VAL A 41 3.66 9.60 -8.31
N PHE A 42 4.71 9.30 -9.06
CA PHE A 42 4.75 9.45 -10.50
C PHE A 42 4.56 8.07 -11.13
N VAL A 43 3.51 7.92 -11.94
CA VAL A 43 3.15 6.64 -12.56
C VAL A 43 2.87 6.88 -14.04
N LYS A 44 3.76 6.45 -14.92
CA LYS A 44 3.62 6.54 -16.39
C LYS A 44 3.27 7.95 -16.87
N GLY A 45 3.93 8.96 -16.30
CA GLY A 45 3.70 10.37 -16.62
C GLY A 45 2.46 11.00 -15.97
N MET A 46 1.72 10.26 -15.12
CA MET A 46 0.69 10.82 -14.25
C MET A 46 1.27 11.17 -12.89
N VAL A 47 0.79 12.25 -12.28
CA VAL A 47 1.11 12.59 -10.89
C VAL A 47 -0.11 12.25 -10.03
N ILE A 48 0.06 11.37 -9.06
CA ILE A 48 -1.02 10.92 -8.17
C ILE A 48 -0.62 11.28 -6.75
N THR A 49 -1.48 12.04 -6.05
CA THR A 49 -1.26 12.40 -4.65
C THR A 49 -2.38 11.82 -3.79
N GLY A 50 -2.09 11.51 -2.52
CA GLY A 50 -3.07 11.00 -1.58
C GLY A 50 -2.44 10.58 -0.26
N THR A 51 -3.20 9.84 0.55
CA THR A 51 -2.73 9.33 1.84
C THR A 51 -2.47 7.84 1.76
N LEU A 52 -1.23 7.41 2.01
CA LEU A 52 -0.89 6.02 2.20
C LEU A 52 -1.63 5.45 3.40
N VAL A 53 -2.26 4.29 3.18
CA VAL A 53 -2.96 3.52 4.20
C VAL A 53 -2.46 2.08 4.18
N SER A 54 -2.64 1.39 5.30
CA SER A 54 -2.20 0.00 5.41
C SER A 54 -3.00 -0.90 4.48
N GLU A 55 -2.37 -2.01 4.07
CA GLU A 55 -3.07 -3.07 3.34
C GLU A 55 -4.29 -3.59 4.12
N GLY A 56 -4.18 -3.72 5.45
CA GLY A 56 -5.32 -4.10 6.30
C GLY A 56 -6.49 -3.12 6.19
N GLU A 57 -6.24 -1.81 6.16
CA GLU A 57 -7.29 -0.80 5.94
C GLU A 57 -7.92 -0.96 4.55
N TYR A 58 -7.10 -1.20 3.52
CA TYR A 58 -7.59 -1.45 2.17
C TYR A 58 -8.49 -2.68 2.09
N LEU A 59 -8.04 -3.84 2.57
CA LEU A 59 -8.79 -5.09 2.51
C LEU A 59 -10.06 -5.04 3.35
N SER A 60 -10.01 -4.42 4.54
CA SER A 60 -11.21 -4.18 5.35
C SER A 60 -12.23 -3.30 4.64
N THR A 61 -11.77 -2.25 3.96
CA THR A 61 -12.63 -1.34 3.20
C THR A 61 -13.28 -2.05 2.01
N MET A 62 -12.50 -2.83 1.25
CA MET A 62 -13.01 -3.65 0.16
C MET A 62 -14.07 -4.65 0.64
N SER A 63 -13.80 -5.36 1.74
CA SER A 63 -14.71 -6.34 2.34
C SER A 63 -16.06 -5.70 2.69
N LYS A 64 -16.03 -4.52 3.31
CA LYS A 64 -17.23 -3.74 3.66
C LYS A 64 -18.02 -3.30 2.43
N ILE A 65 -17.34 -2.84 1.38
CA ILE A 65 -17.99 -2.36 0.15
C ILE A 65 -18.70 -3.51 -0.56
N PHE A 66 -18.02 -4.62 -0.77
CA PHE A 66 -18.60 -5.80 -1.42
C PHE A 66 -19.74 -6.40 -0.60
N THR A 67 -19.54 -6.57 0.72
CA THR A 67 -20.61 -7.03 1.62
C THR A 67 -21.83 -6.11 1.56
N LYS A 68 -21.64 -4.79 1.58
CA LYS A 68 -22.73 -3.81 1.50
C LYS A 68 -23.45 -3.87 0.16
N GLN A 69 -22.73 -4.05 -0.94
CA GLN A 69 -23.32 -4.20 -2.27
C GLN A 69 -24.11 -5.51 -2.40
N ALA A 70 -23.53 -6.63 -1.94
CA ALA A 70 -24.20 -7.92 -1.93
C ALA A 70 -25.49 -7.88 -1.09
N ARG A 71 -25.44 -7.32 0.12
CA ARG A 71 -26.62 -7.15 0.99
C ARG A 71 -27.75 -6.37 0.35
N LYS A 72 -27.44 -5.34 -0.45
CA LYS A 72 -28.44 -4.54 -1.17
C LYS A 72 -29.14 -5.32 -2.29
N SER A 73 -28.51 -6.38 -2.80
CA SER A 73 -29.09 -7.23 -3.86
C SER A 73 -30.01 -8.33 -3.33
N LEU A 74 -29.94 -8.64 -2.04
CA LEU A 74 -30.76 -9.66 -1.39
C LEU A 74 -32.15 -9.12 -1.03
N LEU A 75 -33.20 -9.87 -1.38
CA LEU A 75 -34.59 -9.56 -1.02
C LEU A 75 -34.95 -10.31 0.27
N HIS A 76 -35.19 -9.59 1.36
CA HIS A 76 -35.48 -10.13 2.71
C HIS A 76 -34.45 -11.18 3.20
N PRO A 77 -33.17 -10.77 3.39
CA PRO A 77 -32.13 -11.71 3.79
C PRO A 77 -32.37 -12.28 5.19
N THR A 78 -32.17 -13.57 5.35
CA THR A 78 -32.11 -14.25 6.63
C THR A 78 -30.78 -13.96 7.35
N ALA A 79 -30.72 -14.18 8.67
CA ALA A 79 -29.51 -13.97 9.45
C ALA A 79 -28.33 -14.86 8.98
N GLU A 80 -28.63 -16.06 8.50
CA GLU A 80 -27.63 -17.00 7.97
C GLU A 80 -27.05 -16.52 6.64
N GLU A 81 -27.88 -16.02 5.72
CA GLU A 81 -27.43 -15.46 4.43
C GLU A 81 -26.58 -14.20 4.63
N LEU A 82 -26.91 -13.36 5.61
CA LEU A 82 -26.12 -12.17 5.95
C LEU A 82 -24.73 -12.52 6.46
N LYS A 83 -24.62 -13.59 7.25
CA LYS A 83 -23.35 -14.07 7.80
C LYS A 83 -22.52 -14.77 6.73
N ALA A 84 -23.14 -15.63 5.91
CA ALA A 84 -22.48 -16.27 4.78
C ALA A 84 -21.92 -15.23 3.78
N THR A 85 -22.67 -14.14 3.56
CA THR A 85 -22.21 -13.03 2.71
C THR A 85 -21.00 -12.32 3.31
N GLU A 86 -20.98 -12.07 4.63
CA GLU A 86 -19.83 -11.46 5.32
C GLU A 86 -18.58 -12.36 5.23
N GLU A 87 -18.74 -13.66 5.46
CA GLU A 87 -17.64 -14.62 5.38
C GLU A 87 -17.11 -14.77 3.95
N LEU A 88 -17.99 -14.75 2.94
CA LEU A 88 -17.61 -14.85 1.53
C LEU A 88 -16.74 -13.67 1.07
N PHE A 89 -17.03 -12.46 1.56
CA PHE A 89 -16.35 -11.23 1.18
C PHE A 89 -15.34 -10.75 2.23
N ASP A 90 -14.88 -11.63 3.12
CA ASP A 90 -13.80 -11.35 4.06
C ASP A 90 -12.43 -11.43 3.36
N PHE A 91 -12.00 -10.31 2.78
CA PHE A 91 -10.70 -10.20 2.11
C PHE A 91 -9.53 -9.96 3.07
N THR A 92 -9.79 -9.79 4.37
CA THR A 92 -8.71 -9.50 5.34
C THR A 92 -7.69 -10.63 5.45
N ARG A 93 -8.06 -11.84 5.00
CA ARG A 93 -7.20 -13.03 4.93
C ARG A 93 -6.20 -13.03 3.77
N LEU A 94 -6.22 -12.00 2.92
CA LEU A 94 -5.38 -11.89 1.72
C LEU A 94 -4.20 -10.93 1.90
N THR A 95 -3.87 -10.56 3.14
CA THR A 95 -2.76 -9.66 3.45
C THR A 95 -1.44 -10.21 2.94
N GLU A 96 -0.74 -9.44 2.11
CA GLU A 96 0.60 -9.70 1.62
C GLU A 96 1.64 -9.57 2.75
N ASP A 97 1.49 -8.61 3.66
CA ASP A 97 2.49 -8.25 4.68
C ASP A 97 2.16 -8.78 6.09
N ASP A 98 2.01 -10.10 6.24
CA ASP A 98 1.82 -10.74 7.54
C ASP A 98 3.17 -11.19 8.13
N ARG A 99 3.88 -10.24 8.77
CA ARG A 99 5.12 -10.56 9.52
C ARG A 99 4.91 -11.54 10.67
N ALA A 100 3.66 -11.86 11.05
CA ALA A 100 3.37 -12.89 12.06
C ALA A 100 3.29 -14.32 11.47
N SER A 101 3.35 -14.48 10.14
CA SER A 101 3.32 -15.79 9.49
C SER A 101 4.70 -16.46 9.31
N GLY A 102 5.78 -15.78 9.72
CA GLY A 102 7.11 -16.37 9.84
C GLY A 102 7.30 -17.07 11.18
N GLY A 103 6.90 -18.35 11.28
CA GLY A 103 7.36 -19.25 12.35
C GLY A 103 6.34 -19.71 13.39
N GLU A 104 5.18 -20.22 12.97
CA GLU A 104 4.34 -21.08 13.83
C GLU A 104 4.08 -22.47 13.22
N ASP A 105 5.13 -23.12 12.73
CA ASP A 105 5.22 -24.59 12.83
C ASP A 105 5.92 -24.91 14.15
N LYS A 106 5.14 -24.88 15.24
CA LYS A 106 5.54 -25.39 16.54
C LYS A 106 5.49 -26.91 16.54
N ASP A 107 6.45 -27.54 15.88
CA ASP A 107 6.88 -28.89 16.27
C ASP A 107 7.97 -28.71 17.33
N ALA A 108 7.52 -28.76 18.58
CA ALA A 108 8.36 -28.91 19.74
C ALA A 108 9.09 -30.25 19.65
N ASP A 109 10.39 -30.23 19.37
CA ASP A 109 11.43 -31.11 19.93
C ASP A 109 12.74 -30.93 19.14
N GLN A 110 13.53 -29.92 19.52
CA GLN A 110 14.99 -30.02 19.40
C GLN A 110 15.65 -29.02 20.35
N GLU A 111 16.04 -29.56 21.50
CA GLU A 111 17.10 -28.99 22.34
C GLU A 111 18.43 -29.05 21.57
N ASP A 112 19.28 -28.07 21.84
CA ASP A 112 20.71 -27.99 21.50
C ASP A 112 21.07 -27.80 20.02
N ASP A 113 21.25 -26.54 19.60
CA ASP A 113 22.48 -26.13 18.89
C ASP A 113 22.65 -24.60 18.95
N VAL A 114 23.49 -24.17 19.88
CA VAL A 114 23.88 -22.77 20.07
C VAL A 114 25.07 -22.48 19.15
N ASP A 115 24.92 -22.55 17.81
CA ASP A 115 26.04 -22.25 16.90
C ASP A 115 25.68 -21.83 15.44
N ASN A 116 24.45 -21.41 15.11
CA ASN A 116 24.13 -20.83 13.79
C ASN A 116 23.81 -19.32 13.86
N PHE A 117 24.79 -18.50 14.25
CA PHE A 117 24.69 -17.03 14.22
C PHE A 117 24.95 -16.40 12.83
N TRP A 118 25.03 -17.23 11.77
CA TRP A 118 25.32 -16.81 10.39
C TRP A 118 24.60 -17.67 9.32
N ASP A 119 23.43 -18.23 9.60
CA ASP A 119 22.51 -18.59 8.51
C ASP A 119 21.74 -17.32 8.11
N ASP A 120 22.37 -16.57 7.20
CA ASP A 120 21.85 -15.39 6.48
C ASP A 120 20.95 -15.83 5.31
N ASP A 121 20.19 -16.90 5.48
CA ASP A 121 19.24 -17.39 4.48
C ASP A 121 17.83 -17.41 5.09
N ASP A 122 16.94 -16.67 4.42
CA ASP A 122 15.48 -16.83 4.46
C ASP A 122 14.67 -16.20 5.61
N VAL A 123 15.04 -15.01 6.06
CA VAL A 123 13.97 -14.05 6.42
C VAL A 123 13.34 -13.56 5.12
N HIS A 124 12.48 -14.38 4.52
CA HIS A 124 11.58 -13.95 3.44
C HIS A 124 10.61 -12.91 4.02
N VAL A 125 11.06 -11.66 4.14
CA VAL A 125 10.17 -10.53 4.35
C VAL A 125 9.21 -10.56 3.17
N PRO A 126 7.88 -10.67 3.40
CA PRO A 126 6.93 -10.74 2.31
C PRO A 126 7.17 -9.55 1.38
N THR A 127 7.52 -9.82 0.12
CA THR A 127 7.80 -8.75 -0.83
C THR A 127 6.48 -8.07 -1.16
N ILE A 128 6.22 -6.94 -0.51
CA ILE A 128 5.05 -6.12 -0.79
C ILE A 128 5.09 -5.77 -2.27
N ARG A 129 3.97 -6.00 -2.96
CA ARG A 129 3.88 -5.70 -4.40
C ARG A 129 3.05 -4.45 -4.66
N HIS A 130 2.24 -4.06 -3.70
CA HIS A 130 1.27 -3.00 -3.84
C HIS A 130 1.30 -2.01 -2.69
N MET A 131 1.12 -0.73 -3.03
CA MET A 131 0.79 0.33 -2.09
C MET A 131 -0.69 0.69 -2.22
N HIS A 132 -1.27 1.19 -1.14
CA HIS A 132 -2.67 1.55 -1.05
C HIS A 132 -2.81 3.03 -0.74
N LEU A 133 -3.46 3.77 -1.64
CA LEU A 133 -3.56 5.22 -1.61
C LEU A 133 -5.02 5.64 -1.43
N LYS A 134 -5.33 6.23 -0.29
CA LYS A 134 -6.64 6.76 0.06
C LYS A 134 -6.81 8.19 -0.45
N ASP A 135 -8.03 8.47 -0.89
CA ASP A 135 -8.48 9.75 -1.45
C ASP A 135 -7.53 10.28 -2.55
N PRO A 136 -7.22 9.45 -3.57
CA PRO A 136 -6.23 9.83 -4.56
C PRO A 136 -6.75 10.98 -5.42
N VAL A 137 -5.86 11.93 -5.71
CA VAL A 137 -6.04 13.01 -6.67
C VAL A 137 -5.04 12.80 -7.79
N ILE A 138 -5.54 12.59 -9.00
CA ILE A 138 -4.73 12.46 -10.22
C ILE A 138 -4.63 13.84 -10.86
N LEU A 139 -3.40 14.33 -11.02
CA LEU A 139 -3.08 15.56 -11.72
C LEU A 139 -2.63 15.19 -13.15
N GLN A 140 -3.37 15.66 -14.14
CA GLN A 140 -3.02 15.58 -15.56
C GLN A 140 -3.02 16.98 -16.17
N PRO A 141 -2.29 17.23 -17.28
CA PRO A 141 -2.16 18.55 -17.88
C PRO A 141 -3.48 19.22 -18.30
N GLN A 142 -4.56 18.46 -18.47
CA GLN A 142 -5.85 18.98 -18.97
C GLN A 142 -6.94 19.08 -17.90
N SER A 143 -7.00 18.13 -16.95
CA SER A 143 -7.97 18.14 -15.85
C SER A 143 -7.49 17.27 -14.70
N SER A 144 -7.66 17.73 -13.46
CA SER A 144 -7.48 16.88 -12.28
C SER A 144 -8.71 16.00 -12.08
N ILE A 145 -8.49 14.74 -11.69
CA ILE A 145 -9.54 13.80 -11.32
C ILE A 145 -9.33 13.46 -9.85
N SER A 146 -10.29 13.82 -9.00
CA SER A 146 -10.29 13.48 -7.57
C SER A 146 -11.24 12.31 -7.30
N PHE A 147 -10.81 11.39 -6.45
CA PHE A 147 -11.60 10.24 -6.01
C PHE A 147 -12.07 10.36 -4.55
N SER A 148 -11.92 11.53 -3.92
CA SER A 148 -12.36 11.76 -2.52
C SER A 148 -13.86 11.50 -2.28
N HIS A 149 -14.68 11.56 -3.34
CA HIS A 149 -16.11 11.24 -3.28
C HIS A 149 -16.48 9.88 -3.90
N SER A 150 -15.48 9.07 -4.27
CA SER A 150 -15.68 7.75 -4.87
C SER A 150 -16.19 6.74 -3.83
N GLN A 151 -17.03 5.80 -4.27
CA GLN A 151 -17.41 4.64 -3.45
C GLN A 151 -16.22 3.70 -3.18
N LEU A 152 -15.17 3.79 -4.00
CA LEU A 152 -13.89 3.11 -3.81
C LEU A 152 -12.83 4.19 -3.47
N PRO A 153 -12.67 4.54 -2.19
CA PRO A 153 -11.81 5.66 -1.79
C PRO A 153 -10.32 5.30 -1.77
N ILE A 154 -9.96 4.02 -1.90
CA ILE A 154 -8.58 3.55 -1.83
C ILE A 154 -8.18 2.92 -3.16
N MET A 155 -7.14 3.48 -3.78
CA MET A 155 -6.53 2.99 -5.01
C MET A 155 -5.35 2.07 -4.68
N ARG A 156 -5.31 0.90 -5.32
CA ARG A 156 -4.18 -0.05 -5.24
C ARG A 156 -3.23 0.20 -6.40
N ILE A 157 -1.97 0.48 -6.11
CA ILE A 157 -0.92 0.78 -7.10
C ILE A 157 0.19 -0.26 -6.96
N ARG A 158 0.66 -0.83 -8.07
CA ARG A 158 1.84 -1.71 -8.08
C ARG A 158 3.10 -0.87 -7.82
N LEU A 159 3.94 -1.30 -6.90
CA LEU A 159 5.19 -0.61 -6.59
C LEU A 159 6.13 -0.54 -7.80
N THR A 160 6.14 -1.58 -8.63
CA THR A 160 6.93 -1.63 -9.89
C THR A 160 6.41 -0.68 -10.99
N ALA A 161 5.26 -0.04 -10.79
CA ALA A 161 4.73 0.96 -11.70
C ALA A 161 5.06 2.40 -11.28
N VAL A 162 5.71 2.58 -10.13
CA VAL A 162 6.07 3.90 -9.60
C VAL A 162 7.45 4.27 -10.16
N ASP A 163 7.48 5.32 -10.98
CA ASP A 163 8.71 5.84 -11.59
C ASP A 163 9.46 6.79 -10.65
N GLY A 164 8.78 7.30 -9.62
CA GLY A 164 9.34 8.18 -8.60
C GLY A 164 8.30 8.57 -7.56
N TRP A 165 8.74 9.07 -6.41
CA TRP A 165 7.85 9.42 -5.31
C TRP A 165 8.41 10.54 -4.44
N MET A 166 7.52 11.22 -3.73
CA MET A 166 7.84 12.27 -2.77
C MET A 166 6.91 12.16 -1.57
N MET A 167 7.47 12.24 -0.36
CA MET A 167 6.65 12.33 0.85
C MET A 167 6.07 13.73 1.01
N GLY A 168 4.81 13.78 1.38
CA GLY A 168 4.09 15.00 1.76
C GLY A 168 3.62 14.91 3.21
N LYS A 169 3.19 16.05 3.74
CA LYS A 169 2.47 16.10 5.02
C LYS A 169 1.00 15.81 4.76
N VAL A 170 0.38 14.98 5.59
CA VAL A 170 -1.08 14.86 5.62
C VAL A 170 -1.64 16.14 6.22
N THR A 171 -2.25 17.00 5.42
CA THR A 171 -3.06 18.13 5.90
C THR A 171 -4.49 17.64 6.04
N LEU A 172 -4.95 17.48 7.29
CA LEU A 172 -6.34 17.12 7.59
C LEU A 172 -7.32 18.28 7.30
N ASP A 173 -6.80 19.50 7.16
CA ASP A 173 -7.57 20.70 6.81
C ASP A 173 -7.35 21.05 5.34
N ASP A 174 -8.32 20.65 4.51
CA ASP A 174 -8.45 21.09 3.12
C ASP A 174 -9.33 22.35 3.05
N THR A 175 -8.95 23.38 3.80
CA THR A 175 -9.30 24.75 3.40
C THR A 175 -8.11 25.32 2.64
N MET A 176 -8.29 25.52 1.34
CA MET A 176 -7.38 26.31 0.50
C MET A 176 -7.40 27.81 0.88
N ASP A 177 -7.41 28.13 2.18
CA ASP A 177 -7.40 29.49 2.73
C ASP A 177 -5.98 30.08 2.81
N ASP A 178 -4.94 29.29 2.48
CA ASP A 178 -3.54 29.72 2.58
C ASP A 178 -3.10 30.69 1.47
N PHE A 179 -4.02 31.05 0.56
CA PHE A 179 -3.90 32.25 -0.28
C PHE A 179 -4.55 33.46 0.39
N SER A 180 -4.26 33.67 1.67
CA SER A 180 -4.58 34.95 2.31
C SER A 180 -3.81 36.06 1.58
N LEU A 181 -4.57 36.96 0.93
CA LEU A 181 -4.01 38.12 0.24
C LEU A 181 -3.06 38.86 1.20
N PRO A 182 -1.90 39.34 0.72
CA PRO A 182 -0.98 40.07 1.59
C PRO A 182 -1.74 41.22 2.27
N PRO A 183 -1.49 41.48 3.56
CA PRO A 183 -2.15 42.57 4.25
C PRO A 183 -1.88 43.86 3.48
N ASN A 184 -2.95 44.58 3.14
CA ASN A 184 -2.86 45.90 2.51
C ASN A 184 -2.13 46.85 3.46
N GLU A 185 -0.81 46.92 3.33
CA GLU A 185 0.00 47.87 4.06
C GLU A 185 0.12 49.20 3.30
N VAL A 186 -0.12 50.26 4.08
CA VAL A 186 0.21 51.68 3.90
C VAL A 186 -0.66 52.49 2.94
N ARG A 187 -1.67 53.18 3.50
CA ARG A 187 -2.07 54.50 2.98
C ARG A 187 -1.22 55.56 3.67
N HIS A 188 -0.60 56.40 2.82
CA HIS A 188 0.20 57.59 3.15
C HIS A 188 -0.49 58.55 4.12
#